data_AF-A0A7Y7XUV5-F1
#
_entry.id   AF-A0A7Y7XUV5-F1
#
_cell.length_a   1.000
_cell.length_b   1.000
_cell.length_c   1.000
_cell.angle_alpha   90.00
_cell.angle_beta   90.00
_cell.angle_gamma   90.00
#
_symmetry.space_group_name_H-M   'P 1'
#
loop_
_entity.id
_entity.type
_entity.pdbx_description
1 polymer ?
#
loop_
_entity_poly.entity_id
_entity_poly.type
_entity_poly.pdbx_seq_one_letter_code
_entity_poly.pdbx_strand_id
1 'polypeptide(L)'
;MSNVCSSGLDIGFASLNYLQIGILGVIQGITELLPISSTAHMRIVPAVLGWQDPGSAFSAAMQLAALAAVVSYFWRDVRDVVGGSIGAVRQRDFDSQWFKLAVAIILATIPIGIAGLALSSTLNACDSPLRGLTVIGISCLVMAVLMAVSEFSCRHQRVVGEMRLRDALIVGIAQIGALIPGVSRSGSTLTAALFLNFKREEAARFSFLLGLPAIALAGLKELWVLHHAQIPVEAWTHLLFGLVVASVSAFGAIWGLMRFLERFSTWPFVAYRAVLGIFLIVSVHTGFLS
;
A
#
# COMPACT_ATOMS: atom_id res chain seq x y z
N MET A 1 -30.52 -7.54 -2.49
CA MET A 1 -29.13 -7.29 -2.04
C MET A 1 -28.58 -8.63 -1.59
N SER A 2 -28.10 -9.43 -2.53
CA SER A 2 -27.54 -10.75 -2.22
C SER A 2 -26.14 -10.54 -1.65
N ASN A 3 -25.99 -10.77 -0.33
CA ASN A 3 -24.70 -10.85 0.34
C ASN A 3 -23.85 -11.93 -0.36
N VAL A 4 -22.91 -11.53 -1.22
CA VAL A 4 -21.96 -12.45 -1.86
C VAL A 4 -20.76 -12.68 -0.93
N CYS A 5 -21.04 -13.01 0.33
CA CYS A 5 -20.05 -13.52 1.26
C CYS A 5 -19.99 -15.04 1.02
N SER A 6 -19.19 -15.47 0.03
CA SER A 6 -19.03 -16.90 -0.28
C SER A 6 -17.98 -17.48 0.65
N SER A 7 -18.34 -18.45 1.48
CA SER A 7 -17.42 -19.12 2.43
C SER A 7 -16.71 -18.16 3.40
N GLY A 8 -17.34 -17.04 3.77
CA GLY A 8 -16.75 -16.03 4.67
C GLY A 8 -15.78 -15.05 3.99
N LEU A 9 -15.66 -15.11 2.66
CA LEU A 9 -14.86 -14.21 1.84
C LEU A 9 -15.75 -13.29 1.00
N ASP A 10 -15.45 -11.99 1.01
CA ASP A 10 -16.13 -11.02 0.16
C ASP A 10 -15.54 -11.02 -1.26
N ILE A 11 -16.38 -11.42 -2.23
CA ILE A 11 -16.05 -11.46 -3.67
C ILE A 11 -16.94 -10.51 -4.48
N GLY A 12 -17.41 -9.42 -3.87
CA GLY A 12 -18.32 -8.47 -4.53
C GLY A 12 -17.79 -7.89 -5.84
N PHE A 13 -16.47 -7.88 -6.06
CA PHE A 13 -15.86 -7.47 -7.34
C PHE A 13 -16.33 -8.30 -8.54
N ALA A 14 -16.72 -9.56 -8.34
CA ALA A 14 -17.21 -10.43 -9.41
C ALA A 14 -18.55 -9.97 -9.99
N SER A 15 -19.29 -9.14 -9.26
CA SER A 15 -20.57 -8.56 -9.71
C SER A 15 -20.42 -7.21 -10.41
N LEU A 16 -19.22 -6.61 -10.37
CA LEU A 16 -18.94 -5.34 -10.99
C LEU A 16 -18.72 -5.51 -12.49
N ASN A 17 -19.13 -4.53 -13.28
CA ASN A 17 -18.84 -4.52 -14.71
C ASN A 17 -17.41 -4.01 -15.00
N TYR A 18 -16.93 -4.20 -16.23
CA TYR A 18 -15.58 -3.78 -16.64
C TYR A 18 -15.34 -2.28 -16.51
N LEU A 19 -16.35 -1.42 -16.67
CA LEU A 19 -16.18 0.02 -16.47
C LEU A 19 -15.89 0.34 -15.00
N GLN A 20 -16.65 -0.25 -14.08
CA GLN A 20 -16.44 -0.13 -12.63
C GLN A 20 -15.07 -0.66 -12.23
N ILE A 21 -14.68 -1.84 -12.71
CA ILE A 21 -13.35 -2.41 -12.45
C ILE A 21 -12.24 -1.53 -13.04
N GLY A 22 -12.43 -0.97 -14.23
CA GLY A 22 -11.47 -0.05 -14.84
C GLY A 22 -11.26 1.21 -13.98
N ILE A 23 -12.36 1.81 -13.50
CA ILE A 23 -12.30 2.97 -12.59
C ILE A 23 -11.59 2.61 -11.28
N LEU A 24 -11.96 1.48 -10.66
CA LEU A 24 -11.30 1.00 -9.46
C LEU A 24 -9.82 0.68 -9.69
N GLY A 25 -9.47 0.15 -10.87
CA GLY A 25 -8.08 -0.09 -11.28
C GLY A 25 -7.28 1.22 -11.36
N VAL A 26 -7.82 2.26 -11.99
CA VAL A 26 -7.17 3.57 -12.04
C VAL A 26 -6.95 4.12 -10.63
N ILE A 27 -7.99 4.08 -9.80
CA ILE A 27 -7.97 4.59 -8.42
C ILE A 27 -6.95 3.82 -7.59
N GLN A 28 -6.99 2.49 -7.60
CA GLN A 28 -6.03 1.63 -6.91
C GLN A 28 -4.60 1.94 -7.35
N GLY A 29 -4.34 2.03 -8.65
CA GLY A 29 -3.00 2.31 -9.17
C GLY A 29 -2.44 3.66 -8.68
N ILE A 30 -3.26 4.72 -8.68
CA ILE A 30 -2.85 6.04 -8.18
C ILE A 30 -2.63 6.00 -6.66
N THR A 31 -3.63 5.51 -5.93
CA THR A 31 -3.72 5.66 -4.48
C THR A 31 -2.85 4.66 -3.71
N GLU A 32 -2.37 3.60 -4.35
CA GLU A 32 -1.44 2.63 -3.72
C GLU A 32 -0.05 3.25 -3.51
N LEU A 33 0.38 4.08 -4.46
CA LEU A 33 1.71 4.69 -4.44
C LEU A 33 1.71 6.04 -3.72
N LEU A 34 0.66 6.84 -3.92
CA LEU A 34 0.47 8.07 -3.17
C LEU A 34 0.22 7.74 -1.68
N PRO A 35 0.71 8.56 -0.74
CA PRO A 35 0.56 8.30 0.68
C PRO A 35 -0.86 8.63 1.21
N ILE A 36 -1.92 8.26 0.47
CA ILE A 36 -3.33 8.63 0.71
C ILE A 36 -4.27 7.44 0.98
N SER A 37 -3.74 6.22 1.00
CA SER A 37 -4.44 4.95 1.34
C SER A 37 -5.37 4.41 0.26
N SER A 38 -4.85 3.52 -0.58
CA SER A 38 -5.63 2.77 -1.58
C SER A 38 -6.81 1.99 -1.01
N THR A 39 -6.59 1.29 0.10
CA THR A 39 -7.65 0.52 0.78
C THR A 39 -8.84 1.37 1.22
N ALA A 40 -8.61 2.66 1.51
CA ALA A 40 -9.69 3.58 1.83
C ALA A 40 -10.50 3.88 0.57
N HIS A 41 -9.82 4.25 -0.52
CA HIS A 41 -10.48 4.62 -1.78
C HIS A 41 -11.24 3.44 -2.41
N MET A 42 -10.68 2.23 -2.31
CA MET A 42 -11.34 1.00 -2.76
C MET A 42 -12.61 0.68 -1.97
N ARG A 43 -12.76 1.17 -0.73
CA ARG A 43 -13.99 1.02 0.06
C ARG A 43 -14.95 2.19 -0.12
N ILE A 44 -14.44 3.42 -0.22
CA ILE A 44 -15.21 4.66 -0.25
C ILE A 44 -15.89 4.88 -1.60
N VAL A 45 -15.16 4.64 -2.70
CA VAL A 45 -15.68 4.92 -4.05
C VAL A 45 -16.90 4.06 -4.35
N PRO A 46 -16.88 2.73 -4.10
CA PRO A 46 -18.10 1.93 -4.22
C PRO A 46 -19.22 2.41 -3.31
N ALA A 47 -18.93 2.78 -2.06
CA ALA A 47 -19.93 3.25 -1.11
C ALA A 47 -20.67 4.50 -1.61
N VAL A 48 -19.91 5.49 -2.10
CA VAL A 48 -20.46 6.76 -2.61
C VAL A 48 -21.25 6.56 -3.90
N LEU A 49 -20.83 5.62 -4.76
CA LEU A 49 -21.46 5.35 -6.05
C LEU A 49 -22.54 4.25 -5.98
N GLY A 50 -22.82 3.70 -4.79
CA GLY A 50 -23.76 2.60 -4.59
C GLY A 50 -23.35 1.29 -5.27
N TRP A 51 -22.05 1.10 -5.53
CA TRP A 51 -21.52 -0.15 -6.07
C TRP A 51 -21.27 -1.17 -4.95
N GLN A 52 -21.19 -2.44 -5.31
CA GLN A 52 -20.79 -3.49 -4.37
C GLN A 52 -19.34 -3.27 -3.92
N ASP A 53 -19.07 -3.55 -2.64
CA ASP A 53 -17.69 -3.57 -2.14
C ASP A 53 -16.91 -4.64 -2.93
N PRO A 54 -15.76 -4.30 -3.53
CA PRO A 54 -14.95 -5.29 -4.24
C PRO A 54 -14.35 -6.36 -3.32
N GLY A 55 -14.28 -6.12 -2.01
CA GLY A 55 -13.73 -7.05 -1.02
C GLY A 55 -12.24 -6.84 -0.73
N SER A 56 -11.78 -7.35 0.41
CA SER A 56 -10.39 -7.20 0.88
C SER A 56 -9.39 -7.96 0.01
N ALA A 57 -9.71 -9.20 -0.34
CA ALA A 57 -8.84 -10.06 -1.12
C ALA A 57 -8.58 -9.48 -2.51
N PHE A 58 -9.63 -8.97 -3.18
CA PHE A 58 -9.49 -8.26 -4.45
C PHE A 58 -8.60 -7.01 -4.31
N SER A 59 -8.88 -6.16 -3.32
CA SER A 59 -8.14 -4.92 -3.10
C SER A 59 -6.65 -5.17 -2.82
N ALA A 60 -6.33 -6.22 -2.07
CA ALA A 60 -4.96 -6.62 -1.77
C ALA A 60 -4.27 -7.32 -2.96
N ALA A 61 -4.97 -8.20 -3.70
CA ALA A 61 -4.43 -8.81 -4.92
C ALA A 61 -4.09 -7.73 -5.97
N MET A 62 -4.92 -6.69 -6.09
CA MET A 62 -4.68 -5.57 -7.00
C MET A 62 -3.41 -4.78 -6.68
N GLN A 63 -2.84 -4.87 -5.48
CA GLN A 63 -1.56 -4.22 -5.14
C GLN A 63 -0.39 -4.79 -5.97
N LEU A 64 -0.52 -5.99 -6.52
CA LEU A 64 0.47 -6.55 -7.46
C LEU A 64 0.66 -5.68 -8.71
N ALA A 65 -0.33 -4.87 -9.07
CA ALA A 65 -0.18 -3.87 -10.11
C ALA A 65 0.83 -2.76 -9.75
N ALA A 66 0.78 -2.28 -8.50
CA ALA A 66 1.76 -1.34 -8.00
C ALA A 66 3.15 -1.98 -7.84
N LEU A 67 3.21 -3.26 -7.46
CA LEU A 67 4.46 -4.02 -7.46
C LEU A 67 5.12 -3.99 -8.84
N ALA A 68 4.35 -4.32 -9.90
CA ALA A 68 4.84 -4.28 -11.27
C ALA A 68 5.36 -2.88 -11.65
N ALA A 69 4.59 -1.83 -11.36
CA ALA A 69 4.97 -0.46 -11.64
C ALA A 69 6.26 -0.02 -10.91
N VAL A 70 6.40 -0.36 -9.62
CA VAL A 70 7.58 -0.03 -8.81
C VAL A 70 8.81 -0.75 -9.34
N VAL A 71 8.70 -2.05 -9.64
CA VAL A 71 9.80 -2.84 -10.22
C VAL A 71 10.22 -2.28 -11.57
N SER A 72 9.26 -1.90 -12.43
CA SER A 72 9.55 -1.29 -13.73
C SER A 72 10.22 0.08 -13.60
N TYR A 73 9.72 0.95 -12.72
CA TYR A 73 10.25 2.29 -12.53
C TYR A 73 11.65 2.28 -11.90
N PHE A 74 11.84 1.49 -10.85
CA PHE A 74 13.12 1.34 -10.15
C PHE A 74 13.93 0.13 -10.63
N TRP A 75 13.81 -0.24 -11.91
CA TRP A 75 14.45 -1.46 -12.44
C TRP A 75 15.95 -1.51 -12.18
N ARG A 76 16.65 -0.36 -12.30
CA ARG A 76 18.09 -0.27 -12.00
C ARG A 76 18.38 -0.57 -10.53
N ASP A 77 17.65 0.05 -9.62
CA ASP A 77 17.83 -0.17 -8.17
C ASP A 77 17.54 -1.61 -7.78
N VAL A 78 16.45 -2.17 -8.30
CA VAL A 78 16.08 -3.57 -8.03
C VAL A 78 17.16 -4.51 -8.56
N ARG A 79 17.62 -4.31 -9.80
CA ARG A 79 18.69 -5.11 -10.40
C ARG A 79 20.00 -4.98 -9.64
N ASP A 80 20.35 -3.79 -9.18
CA ASP A 80 21.61 -3.54 -8.48
C ASP A 80 21.57 -4.12 -7.05
N VAL A 81 20.43 -4.03 -6.35
CA VAL A 81 20.19 -4.70 -5.06
C VAL A 81 20.27 -6.22 -5.22
N VAL A 82 19.54 -6.80 -6.18
CA VAL A 82 19.50 -8.26 -6.38
C VAL A 82 20.83 -8.79 -6.90
N GLY A 83 21.34 -8.22 -8.00
CA GLY A 83 22.58 -8.63 -8.63
C GLY A 83 23.79 -8.37 -7.74
N GLY A 84 23.85 -7.21 -7.07
CA GLY A 84 24.88 -6.87 -6.08
C GLY A 84 24.87 -7.83 -4.89
N SER A 85 23.69 -8.23 -4.41
CA SER A 85 23.57 -9.22 -3.33
C SER A 85 24.03 -10.62 -3.75
N ILE A 86 23.67 -11.08 -4.96
CA ILE A 86 24.13 -12.37 -5.48
C ILE A 86 25.65 -12.37 -5.67
N GLY A 87 26.20 -11.27 -6.21
CA GLY A 87 27.65 -11.08 -6.37
C GLY A 87 28.37 -11.10 -5.02
N ALA A 88 27.87 -10.36 -4.03
CA ALA A 88 28.38 -10.33 -2.66
C ALA A 88 28.41 -11.72 -2.03
N VAL A 89 27.33 -12.49 -2.13
CA VAL A 89 27.27 -13.86 -1.59
C VAL A 89 28.29 -14.78 -2.28
N ARG A 90 28.41 -14.70 -3.62
CA ARG A 90 29.39 -15.50 -4.38
C ARG A 90 30.84 -15.16 -4.02
N GLN A 91 31.11 -13.88 -3.77
CA GLN A 91 32.45 -13.38 -3.44
C GLN A 91 32.74 -13.39 -1.93
N ARG A 92 31.75 -13.76 -1.10
CA ARG A 92 31.78 -13.66 0.38
C ARG A 92 32.04 -12.25 0.89
N ASP A 93 31.66 -11.24 0.12
CA ASP A 93 31.71 -9.83 0.52
C ASP A 93 30.39 -9.41 1.18
N PHE A 94 30.23 -9.79 2.45
CA PHE A 94 29.05 -9.42 3.23
C PHE A 94 29.05 -7.94 3.68
N ASP A 95 30.12 -7.20 3.38
CA ASP A 95 30.22 -5.77 3.68
C ASP A 95 29.65 -4.87 2.60
N SER A 96 29.35 -5.43 1.42
CA SER A 96 28.67 -4.77 0.31
C SER A 96 27.41 -4.02 0.74
N GLN A 97 27.30 -2.76 0.33
CA GLN A 97 26.17 -1.89 0.63
C GLN A 97 24.84 -2.46 0.06
N TRP A 98 24.88 -3.06 -1.13
CA TRP A 98 23.71 -3.67 -1.76
C TRP A 98 23.21 -4.88 -0.99
N PHE A 99 24.13 -5.72 -0.50
CA PHE A 99 23.81 -6.87 0.33
C PHE A 99 23.20 -6.44 1.66
N LYS A 100 23.80 -5.45 2.34
CA LYS A 100 23.27 -4.88 3.59
C LYS A 100 21.87 -4.29 3.40
N LEU A 101 21.64 -3.58 2.29
CA LEU A 101 20.32 -3.04 1.95
C LEU A 101 19.29 -4.15 1.72
N ALA A 102 19.64 -5.19 0.94
CA ALA A 102 18.75 -6.34 0.70
C ALA A 102 18.37 -7.06 2.01
N VAL A 103 19.36 -7.35 2.86
CA VAL A 103 19.14 -7.98 4.17
C VAL A 103 18.26 -7.08 5.05
N ALA A 104 18.52 -5.77 5.08
CA ALA A 104 17.73 -4.83 5.85
C ALA A 104 16.26 -4.79 5.39
N ILE A 105 16.00 -4.80 4.07
CA ILE A 105 14.65 -4.86 3.50
C ILE A 105 13.93 -6.16 3.90
N ILE A 106 14.62 -7.30 3.78
CA ILE A 106 14.05 -8.60 4.16
C ILE A 106 13.69 -8.61 5.64
N LEU A 107 14.62 -8.23 6.51
CA LEU A 107 14.39 -8.19 7.96
C LEU A 107 13.28 -7.21 8.34
N ALA A 108 13.21 -6.05 7.69
CA ALA A 108 12.16 -5.06 7.90
C ALA A 108 10.77 -5.53 7.43
N THR A 109 10.69 -6.52 6.53
CA THR A 109 9.42 -7.07 6.05
C THR A 109 8.85 -8.13 6.99
N ILE A 110 9.68 -8.76 7.82
CA ILE A 110 9.25 -9.82 8.74
C ILE A 110 8.10 -9.38 9.67
N PRO A 111 8.16 -8.20 10.33
CA PRO A 111 7.11 -7.79 11.28
C PRO A 111 5.73 -7.67 10.64
N ILE A 112 5.60 -7.06 9.46
CA ILE A 112 4.31 -6.97 8.76
C ILE A 112 3.86 -8.35 8.26
N GLY A 113 4.78 -9.21 7.82
CA GLY A 113 4.44 -10.58 7.40
C GLY A 113 3.83 -11.40 8.54
N ILE A 114 4.44 -11.36 9.73
CA ILE A 114 3.93 -12.04 10.93
C ILE A 114 2.56 -11.47 11.33
N ALA A 115 2.45 -10.15 11.43
CA ALA A 115 1.20 -9.50 11.82
C ALA A 115 0.08 -9.75 10.79
N GLY A 116 0.39 -9.69 9.50
CA GLY A 116 -0.58 -9.93 8.42
C GLY A 116 -1.09 -11.37 8.39
N LEU A 117 -0.24 -12.36 8.68
CA LEU A 117 -0.67 -13.74 8.82
C LEU A 117 -1.54 -13.92 10.07
N ALA A 118 -1.13 -13.36 11.20
CA ALA A 118 -1.86 -13.47 12.47
C ALA A 118 -3.25 -12.80 12.43
N LEU A 119 -3.39 -11.66 11.73
CA LEU A 119 -4.65 -10.93 11.59
C LEU A 119 -5.44 -11.28 10.32
N SER A 120 -4.95 -12.21 9.48
CA SER A 120 -5.54 -12.50 8.16
C SER A 120 -7.03 -12.84 8.21
N SER A 121 -7.48 -13.59 9.22
CA SER A 121 -8.88 -13.95 9.42
C SER A 121 -9.74 -12.73 9.73
N THR A 122 -9.28 -11.83 10.60
CA THR A 122 -9.98 -10.59 10.94
C THR A 122 -9.99 -9.59 9.78
N LEU A 123 -8.92 -9.53 8.98
CA LEU A 123 -8.79 -8.63 7.85
C LEU A 123 -9.70 -9.02 6.68
N ASN A 124 -9.91 -10.32 6.47
CA ASN A 124 -10.70 -10.87 5.36
C ASN A 124 -12.16 -11.17 5.72
N ALA A 125 -12.56 -10.99 6.98
CA ALA A 125 -13.94 -11.16 7.41
C ALA A 125 -14.86 -10.14 6.74
N CYS A 126 -16.05 -10.59 6.31
CA CYS A 126 -17.06 -9.76 5.63
C CYS A 126 -17.46 -8.51 6.44
N ASP A 127 -17.56 -8.62 7.77
CA ASP A 127 -17.88 -7.49 8.67
C ASP A 127 -16.65 -7.05 9.50
N SER A 128 -15.47 -7.07 8.90
CA SER A 128 -14.25 -6.68 9.61
C SER A 128 -14.41 -5.28 10.22
N PRO A 129 -14.31 -5.12 11.55
CA PRO A 129 -14.46 -3.81 12.19
C PRO A 129 -13.38 -2.82 11.74
N LEU A 130 -12.24 -3.34 11.24
CA LEU A 130 -11.14 -2.54 10.71
C LEU A 130 -11.48 -1.87 9.37
N ARG A 131 -12.44 -2.41 8.61
CA ARG A 131 -12.90 -1.84 7.32
C ARG A 131 -14.02 -0.81 7.48
N GLY A 132 -14.48 -0.55 8.69
CA GLY A 132 -15.49 0.47 8.97
C GLY A 132 -15.03 1.86 8.51
N LEU A 133 -15.92 2.62 7.87
CA LEU A 133 -15.62 3.95 7.34
C LEU A 133 -15.13 4.92 8.43
N THR A 134 -15.63 4.78 9.67
CA THR A 134 -15.15 5.55 10.83
C THR A 134 -13.70 5.23 11.17
N VAL A 135 -13.31 3.95 11.18
CA VAL A 135 -11.92 3.53 11.46
C VAL A 135 -10.98 4.04 10.37
N ILE A 136 -11.40 3.95 9.11
CA ILE A 136 -10.67 4.52 7.98
C ILE A 136 -10.50 6.04 8.16
N GLY A 137 -11.57 6.76 8.51
CA GLY A 137 -11.55 8.20 8.73
C GLY A 137 -10.59 8.63 9.85
N ILE A 138 -10.64 7.93 11.00
CA ILE A 138 -9.72 8.17 12.12
C ILE A 138 -8.27 7.88 11.71
N SER A 139 -8.03 6.77 11.01
CA SER A 139 -6.70 6.38 10.53
C SER A 139 -6.14 7.41 9.52
N CYS A 140 -6.99 7.96 8.66
CA CYS A 140 -6.63 9.07 7.77
C CYS A 140 -6.18 10.31 8.55
N LEU A 141 -6.90 10.70 9.59
CA LEU A 141 -6.55 11.85 10.45
C LEU A 141 -5.26 11.63 11.24
N VAL A 142 -5.12 10.49 11.90
CA VAL A 142 -3.91 10.16 12.68
C VAL A 142 -2.69 10.24 11.78
N MET A 143 -2.75 9.66 10.58
CA MET A 143 -1.63 9.71 9.65
C MET A 143 -1.41 11.09 9.03
N ALA A 144 -2.46 11.89 8.82
CA ALA A 144 -2.29 13.28 8.42
C ALA A 144 -1.49 14.07 9.48
N VAL A 145 -1.82 13.88 10.76
CA VAL A 145 -1.11 14.50 11.88
C VAL A 145 0.33 13.99 11.95
N LEU A 146 0.57 12.69 11.90
CA LEU A 146 1.93 12.12 11.96
C LEU A 146 2.82 12.64 10.83
N MET A 147 2.28 12.70 9.60
CA MET A 147 3.00 13.20 8.44
C MET A 147 3.27 14.71 8.56
N ALA A 148 2.30 15.50 9.04
CA ALA A 148 2.49 16.93 9.32
C ALA A 148 3.58 17.18 10.36
N VAL A 149 3.59 16.39 11.44
CA VAL A 149 4.61 16.48 12.49
C VAL A 149 5.99 16.15 11.94
N SER A 150 6.12 15.17 11.05
CA SER A 150 7.39 14.88 10.39
C SER A 150 7.89 16.05 9.54
N GLU A 151 6.99 16.73 8.82
CA GLU A 151 7.31 17.90 8.00
C GLU A 151 7.81 19.09 8.82
N PHE A 152 7.26 19.31 10.01
CA PHE A 152 7.70 20.39 10.91
C PHE A 152 8.97 20.07 11.69
N SER A 153 9.14 18.82 12.10
CA SER A 153 10.13 18.46 13.13
C SER A 153 11.48 18.02 12.56
N CYS A 154 11.52 17.67 11.26
CA CYS A 154 12.70 17.06 10.63
C CYS A 154 13.34 17.97 9.58
N ARG A 155 14.66 17.83 9.39
CA ARG A 155 15.46 18.63 8.45
C ARG A 155 15.49 18.03 7.04
N HIS A 156 15.19 16.74 6.89
CA HIS A 156 15.11 16.01 5.62
C HIS A 156 16.41 16.06 4.80
N GLN A 157 17.53 15.65 5.39
CA GLN A 157 18.87 15.81 4.78
C GLN A 157 19.58 14.50 4.43
N ARG A 158 19.26 13.39 5.09
CA ARG A 158 19.93 12.10 4.90
C ARG A 158 19.51 11.45 3.57
N VAL A 159 20.43 10.69 2.98
CA VAL A 159 20.18 9.89 1.76
C VAL A 159 20.14 8.40 2.09
N VAL A 160 19.52 7.57 1.25
CA VAL A 160 19.38 6.11 1.50
C VAL A 160 20.74 5.42 1.63
N GLY A 161 21.79 5.94 1.00
CA GLY A 161 23.15 5.44 1.16
C GLY A 161 23.69 5.47 2.60
N GLU A 162 23.14 6.33 3.45
CA GLU A 162 23.51 6.46 4.88
C GLU A 162 22.60 5.63 5.81
N MET A 163 21.75 4.78 5.24
CA MET A 163 20.79 3.98 5.98
C MET A 163 21.48 2.93 6.83
N ARG A 164 21.06 2.84 8.09
CA ARG A 164 21.48 1.79 9.02
C ARG A 164 20.40 0.71 9.10
N LEU A 165 20.76 -0.49 9.54
CA LEU A 165 19.77 -1.57 9.77
C LEU A 165 18.65 -1.13 10.73
N ARG A 166 18.98 -0.34 11.76
CA ARG A 166 17.99 0.24 12.69
C ARG A 166 16.94 1.09 11.96
N ASP A 167 17.35 1.88 10.97
CA ASP A 167 16.45 2.73 10.20
C ASP A 167 15.43 1.86 9.45
N ALA A 168 15.92 0.80 8.79
CA ALA A 168 15.07 -0.14 8.07
C ALA A 168 14.09 -0.87 8.99
N LEU A 169 14.53 -1.32 10.17
CA LEU A 169 13.66 -1.98 11.14
C LEU A 169 12.57 -1.03 11.67
N ILE A 170 12.88 0.25 11.92
CA ILE A 170 11.88 1.24 12.35
C ILE A 170 10.82 1.43 11.26
N VAL A 171 11.23 1.55 9.99
CA VAL A 171 10.31 1.67 8.86
C VAL A 171 9.49 0.38 8.67
N GLY A 172 10.11 -0.79 8.85
CA GLY A 172 9.45 -2.10 8.83
C GLY A 172 8.41 -2.28 9.94
N ILE A 173 8.65 -1.75 11.14
CA ILE A 173 7.64 -1.74 12.21
C ILE A 173 6.49 -0.79 11.83
N ALA A 174 6.78 0.37 11.24
CA ALA A 174 5.74 1.29 10.77
C ALA A 174 4.86 0.69 9.65
N GLN A 175 5.37 -0.29 8.89
CA GLN A 175 4.56 -1.04 7.92
C GLN A 175 3.40 -1.81 8.56
N ILE A 176 3.50 -2.24 9.82
CA ILE A 176 2.42 -2.98 10.50
C ILE A 176 1.14 -2.14 10.51
N GLY A 177 1.26 -0.82 10.66
CA GLY A 177 0.11 0.09 10.61
C GLY A 177 -0.68 -0.02 9.30
N ALA A 178 -0.06 -0.45 8.20
CA ALA A 178 -0.73 -0.63 6.92
C ALA A 178 -1.82 -1.70 6.93
N LEU A 179 -1.82 -2.61 7.91
CA LEU A 179 -2.88 -3.60 8.11
C LEU A 179 -4.20 -2.93 8.51
N ILE A 180 -4.17 -1.71 9.03
CA ILE A 180 -5.36 -0.93 9.34
C ILE A 180 -5.77 -0.13 8.10
N PRO A 181 -6.95 -0.41 7.50
CA PRO A 181 -7.47 0.37 6.39
C PRO A 181 -7.50 1.86 6.70
N GLY A 182 -7.03 2.67 5.75
CA GLY A 182 -6.88 4.11 5.94
C GLY A 182 -5.47 4.55 6.32
N VAL A 183 -4.62 3.73 6.94
CA VAL A 183 -3.26 4.17 7.31
C VAL A 183 -2.37 4.43 6.09
N SER A 184 -2.54 3.68 4.99
CA SER A 184 -1.66 3.63 3.83
C SER A 184 -0.27 3.06 4.16
N ARG A 185 0.12 1.99 3.48
CA ARG A 185 1.49 1.46 3.61
C ARG A 185 2.53 2.49 3.20
N SER A 186 2.42 3.03 1.98
CA SER A 186 3.36 4.04 1.48
C SER A 186 3.38 5.27 2.39
N GLY A 187 2.23 5.65 2.96
CA GLY A 187 2.11 6.74 3.94
C GLY A 187 2.85 6.47 5.27
N SER A 188 2.66 5.29 5.89
CA SER A 188 3.31 4.97 7.16
C SER A 188 4.82 4.83 7.03
N THR A 189 5.30 4.15 5.99
CA THR A 189 6.73 3.97 5.75
C THR A 189 7.42 5.25 5.30
N LEU A 190 6.78 6.06 4.45
CA LEU A 190 7.29 7.38 4.10
C LEU A 190 7.42 8.24 5.36
N THR A 191 6.35 8.34 6.15
CA THR A 191 6.34 9.16 7.38
C THR A 191 7.43 8.72 8.36
N ALA A 192 7.60 7.41 8.57
CA ALA A 192 8.67 6.89 9.41
C ALA A 192 10.07 7.24 8.86
N ALA A 193 10.28 7.15 7.55
CA ALA A 193 11.53 7.54 6.93
C ALA A 193 11.79 9.06 7.03
N LEU A 194 10.75 9.91 6.93
CA LEU A 194 10.87 11.35 7.18
C LEU A 194 11.31 11.65 8.62
N PHE A 195 10.74 10.94 9.60
CA PHE A 195 11.17 11.03 11.01
C PHE A 195 12.63 10.60 11.24
N LEU A 196 13.14 9.70 10.40
CA LEU A 196 14.56 9.31 10.37
C LEU A 196 15.44 10.32 9.62
N ASN A 197 14.86 11.46 9.23
CA ASN A 197 15.51 12.61 8.63
C ASN A 197 15.99 12.41 7.18
N PHE A 198 15.44 11.42 6.47
CA PHE A 198 15.71 11.23 5.04
C PHE A 198 15.09 12.35 4.19
N LYS A 199 15.73 12.68 3.07
CA LYS A 199 15.13 13.52 2.02
C LYS A 199 13.82 12.88 1.54
N ARG A 200 12.85 13.68 1.09
CA ARG A 200 11.50 13.20 0.74
C ARG A 200 11.51 12.19 -0.41
N GLU A 201 12.25 12.48 -1.48
CA GLU A 201 12.44 11.57 -2.61
C GLU A 201 13.11 10.24 -2.18
N GLU A 202 14.13 10.32 -1.33
CA GLU A 202 14.90 9.18 -0.82
C GLU A 202 14.06 8.34 0.17
N ALA A 203 13.27 9.00 1.01
CA ALA A 203 12.31 8.37 1.91
C ALA A 203 11.22 7.62 1.12
N ALA A 204 10.70 8.22 0.05
CA ALA A 204 9.73 7.57 -0.83
C ALA A 204 10.35 6.38 -1.58
N ARG A 205 11.53 6.55 -2.17
CA ARG A 205 12.28 5.47 -2.83
C ARG A 205 12.54 4.31 -1.87
N PHE A 206 12.98 4.59 -0.65
CA PHE A 206 13.19 3.57 0.36
C PHE A 206 11.90 2.85 0.75
N SER A 207 10.83 3.61 1.00
CA SER A 207 9.47 3.11 1.28
C SER A 207 8.95 2.17 0.16
N PHE A 208 9.21 2.50 -1.11
CA PHE A 208 8.80 1.67 -2.24
C PHE A 208 9.61 0.38 -2.34
N LEU A 209 10.94 0.45 -2.27
CA LEU A 209 11.81 -0.73 -2.31
C LEU A 209 11.52 -1.68 -1.15
N LEU A 210 11.36 -1.15 0.06
CA LEU A 210 11.07 -1.93 1.26
C LEU A 210 9.69 -2.62 1.19
N GLY A 211 8.71 -2.03 0.52
CA GLY A 211 7.41 -2.66 0.35
C GLY A 211 7.29 -3.63 -0.83
N LEU A 212 8.27 -3.75 -1.72
CA LEU A 212 8.27 -4.76 -2.78
C LEU A 212 7.99 -6.18 -2.25
N PRO A 213 8.77 -6.71 -1.28
CA PRO A 213 8.49 -8.03 -0.72
C PRO A 213 7.16 -8.09 0.03
N ALA A 214 6.78 -7.04 0.76
CA ALA A 214 5.52 -7.01 1.51
C ALA A 214 4.29 -7.10 0.59
N ILE A 215 4.26 -6.30 -0.49
CA ILE A 215 3.19 -6.33 -1.49
C ILE A 215 3.16 -7.67 -2.21
N ALA A 216 4.33 -8.20 -2.60
CA ALA A 216 4.41 -9.49 -3.28
C ALA A 216 3.82 -10.60 -2.40
N LEU A 217 4.22 -10.67 -1.13
CA LEU A 217 3.71 -11.66 -0.18
C LEU A 217 2.20 -11.51 0.05
N ALA A 218 1.72 -10.28 0.30
CA ALA A 218 0.30 -10.03 0.52
C ALA A 218 -0.55 -10.38 -0.73
N GLY A 219 -0.14 -9.90 -1.90
CA GLY A 219 -0.84 -10.15 -3.15
C GLY A 219 -0.87 -11.62 -3.53
N LEU A 220 0.26 -12.33 -3.43
CA LEU A 220 0.33 -13.77 -3.70
C LEU A 220 -0.53 -14.59 -2.72
N LYS A 221 -0.53 -14.22 -1.44
CA LYS A 221 -1.36 -14.86 -0.42
C LYS A 221 -2.85 -14.67 -0.72
N GLU A 222 -3.28 -13.49 -1.14
CA GLU A 222 -4.69 -13.26 -1.50
C GLU A 222 -5.09 -13.92 -2.83
N LEU A 223 -4.20 -13.97 -3.82
CA LEU A 223 -4.43 -14.80 -5.02
C LEU A 223 -4.63 -16.27 -4.67
N TRP A 224 -3.85 -16.79 -3.72
CA TRP A 224 -3.98 -18.16 -3.22
C TRP A 224 -5.33 -18.38 -2.51
N VAL A 225 -5.78 -17.43 -1.68
CA VAL A 225 -7.11 -17.46 -1.04
C VAL A 225 -8.23 -17.45 -2.07
N LEU A 226 -8.17 -16.57 -3.07
CA LEU A 226 -9.17 -16.49 -4.15
C LEU A 226 -9.24 -17.79 -4.97
N HIS A 227 -8.09 -18.42 -5.24
CA HIS A 227 -8.03 -19.71 -5.91
C HIS A 227 -8.69 -20.83 -5.08
N HIS A 228 -8.43 -20.89 -3.77
CA HIS A 228 -9.03 -21.90 -2.88
C HIS A 228 -10.53 -21.66 -2.64
N ALA A 229 -11.00 -20.42 -2.78
CA ALA A 229 -12.42 -20.07 -2.70
C ALA A 229 -13.21 -20.48 -3.96
N GLN A 230 -12.56 -21.05 -4.98
CA GLN A 230 -13.19 -21.53 -6.22
C GLN A 230 -14.07 -20.47 -6.90
N ILE A 231 -13.57 -19.23 -6.98
CA ILE A 231 -14.31 -18.13 -7.60
C ILE A 231 -14.62 -18.40 -9.09
N PRO A 232 -15.72 -17.85 -9.63
CA PRO A 232 -16.08 -18.00 -11.04
C PRO A 232 -14.97 -17.55 -12.00
N VAL A 233 -14.92 -18.13 -13.20
CA VAL A 233 -13.91 -17.80 -14.22
C VAL A 233 -14.02 -16.32 -14.63
N GLU A 234 -15.23 -15.78 -14.65
CA GLU A 234 -15.50 -14.38 -14.94
C GLU A 234 -14.84 -13.47 -13.90
N ALA A 235 -14.77 -13.87 -12.62
CA ALA A 235 -14.10 -13.07 -11.59
C ALA A 235 -12.59 -12.95 -11.87
N TRP A 236 -11.95 -14.00 -12.38
CA TRP A 236 -10.54 -13.95 -12.77
C TRP A 236 -10.27 -12.97 -13.92
N THR A 237 -11.18 -12.87 -14.89
CA THR A 237 -11.01 -11.92 -16.00
C THR A 237 -11.21 -10.48 -15.53
N HIS A 238 -12.11 -10.21 -14.58
CA HIS A 238 -12.23 -8.90 -13.94
C HIS A 238 -10.97 -8.53 -13.16
N LEU A 239 -10.41 -9.46 -12.37
CA LEU A 239 -9.16 -9.22 -11.65
C LEU A 239 -7.98 -8.94 -12.59
N LEU A 240 -7.83 -9.73 -13.65
CA LEU A 240 -6.77 -9.52 -14.64
C LEU A 240 -6.91 -8.16 -15.34
N PHE A 241 -8.13 -7.80 -15.76
CA PHE A 241 -8.40 -6.50 -16.37
C PHE A 241 -8.07 -5.35 -15.41
N GLY A 242 -8.51 -5.44 -14.16
CA GLY A 242 -8.19 -4.47 -13.11
C GLY A 242 -6.68 -4.34 -12.89
N LEU A 243 -5.95 -5.45 -12.82
CA LEU A 243 -4.49 -5.46 -12.64
C LEU A 243 -3.76 -4.74 -13.77
N VAL A 244 -4.18 -4.94 -15.01
CA VAL A 244 -3.57 -4.26 -16.17
C VAL A 244 -3.80 -2.76 -16.09
N VAL A 245 -5.06 -2.33 -15.88
CA VAL A 245 -5.42 -0.90 -15.79
C VAL A 245 -4.69 -0.23 -14.61
N ALA A 246 -4.67 -0.91 -13.46
CA ALA A 246 -3.98 -0.43 -12.27
C ALA A 246 -2.47 -0.35 -12.46
N SER A 247 -1.85 -1.24 -13.24
CA SER A 247 -0.40 -1.23 -13.47
C SER A 247 0.01 -0.01 -14.28
N VAL A 248 -0.74 0.30 -15.35
CA VAL A 248 -0.53 1.49 -16.18
C VAL A 248 -0.73 2.75 -15.34
N SER A 249 -1.82 2.81 -14.58
CA SER A 249 -2.14 3.93 -13.70
C SER A 249 -1.06 4.14 -12.63
N ALA A 250 -0.60 3.05 -12.00
CA ALA A 250 0.46 3.05 -11.00
C ALA A 250 1.79 3.54 -11.57
N PHE A 251 2.14 3.15 -12.80
CA PHE A 251 3.36 3.65 -13.43
C PHE A 251 3.32 5.17 -13.65
N GLY A 252 2.18 5.72 -14.07
CA GLY A 252 1.99 7.16 -14.15
C GLY A 252 2.08 7.84 -12.78
N ALA A 253 1.47 7.23 -11.76
CA ALA A 253 1.45 7.75 -10.40
C ALA A 253 2.83 7.78 -9.74
N ILE A 254 3.63 6.71 -9.84
CA ILE A 254 4.99 6.69 -9.27
C ILE A 254 5.90 7.70 -9.94
N TRP A 255 5.83 7.80 -11.28
CA TRP A 255 6.61 8.78 -12.03
C TRP A 255 6.26 10.21 -11.62
N GLY A 256 4.96 10.51 -11.48
CA GLY A 256 4.50 11.84 -11.06
C GLY A 256 4.86 12.15 -9.61
N LEU A 257 4.67 11.19 -8.72
CA LEU A 257 4.95 11.34 -7.30
C LEU A 257 6.44 11.56 -7.02
N MET A 258 7.33 10.83 -7.69
CA MET A 258 8.77 11.01 -7.50
C MET A 258 9.21 12.42 -7.91
N ARG A 259 8.78 12.90 -9.09
CA ARG A 259 9.06 14.27 -9.54
C ARG A 259 8.45 15.34 -8.64
N PHE A 260 7.30 15.05 -8.04
CA PHE A 260 6.67 15.93 -7.08
C PHE A 260 7.53 16.03 -5.80
N LEU A 261 7.95 14.90 -5.22
CA LEU A 261 8.71 14.86 -3.97
C LEU A 261 10.16 15.36 -4.09
N GLU A 262 10.72 15.40 -5.30
CA GLU A 262 11.98 16.08 -5.59
C GLU A 262 11.90 17.61 -5.34
N ARG A 263 10.70 18.20 -5.47
CA ARG A 263 10.51 19.67 -5.46
C ARG A 263 9.61 20.18 -4.35
N PHE A 264 8.69 19.34 -3.87
CA PHE A 264 7.63 19.74 -2.97
C PHE A 264 7.59 18.88 -1.70
N SER A 265 7.05 19.46 -0.64
CA SER A 265 6.77 18.79 0.63
C SER A 265 5.52 17.89 0.57
N THR A 266 5.33 17.05 1.59
CA THR A 266 4.15 16.16 1.69
C THR A 266 2.85 16.87 2.12
N TRP A 267 2.87 18.18 2.34
CA TRP A 267 1.71 19.00 2.76
C TRP A 267 0.40 18.76 1.98
N PRO A 268 0.40 18.61 0.64
CA PRO A 268 -0.85 18.32 -0.07
C PRO A 268 -1.47 16.98 0.33
N PHE A 269 -0.65 15.96 0.63
CA PHE A 269 -1.14 14.67 1.10
C PHE A 269 -1.67 14.77 2.54
N VAL A 270 -1.03 15.56 3.40
CA VAL A 270 -1.53 15.87 4.74
C VAL A 270 -2.94 16.47 4.66
N ALA A 271 -3.10 17.53 3.87
CA ALA A 271 -4.38 18.21 3.70
C ALA A 271 -5.45 17.26 3.12
N TYR A 272 -5.10 16.51 2.07
CA TYR A 272 -5.99 15.53 1.46
C TYR A 272 -6.51 14.50 2.48
N ARG A 273 -5.60 13.89 3.25
CA ARG A 273 -5.96 12.88 4.26
C ARG A 273 -6.80 13.47 5.39
N ALA A 274 -6.50 14.69 5.82
CA ALA A 274 -7.29 15.37 6.85
C ALA A 274 -8.72 15.63 6.37
N VAL A 275 -8.87 16.18 5.17
CA VAL A 275 -10.19 16.42 4.56
C VAL A 275 -10.95 15.12 4.36
N LEU A 276 -10.31 14.09 3.81
CA LEU A 276 -10.93 12.78 3.61
C LEU A 276 -11.37 12.17 4.95
N GLY A 277 -10.50 12.23 5.98
CA GLY A 277 -10.80 11.70 7.30
C GLY A 277 -11.99 12.38 7.97
N ILE A 278 -12.04 13.71 7.93
CA ILE A 278 -13.19 14.50 8.41
C ILE A 278 -14.46 14.13 7.63
N PHE A 279 -14.37 14.11 6.30
CA PHE A 279 -15.50 13.80 5.44
C PHE A 279 -16.12 12.43 5.78
N LEU A 280 -15.31 11.39 5.98
CA LEU A 280 -15.82 10.06 6.31
C LEU A 280 -16.50 10.02 7.68
N ILE A 281 -15.87 10.60 8.71
CA ILE A 281 -16.44 10.61 10.06
C ILE A 281 -17.77 11.36 10.07
N VAL A 282 -17.84 12.53 9.43
CA VAL A 282 -19.07 13.32 9.33
C VAL A 282 -20.13 12.54 8.54
N SER A 283 -19.77 11.97 7.39
CA SER A 283 -20.72 11.24 6.54
C SER A 283 -21.34 10.04 7.23
N VAL A 284 -20.56 9.30 8.03
CA VAL A 284 -21.08 8.18 8.82
C VAL A 284 -21.98 8.70 9.95
N HIS A 285 -21.56 9.77 10.64
CA HIS A 285 -22.35 10.32 11.74
C HIS A 285 -23.70 10.91 11.29
N THR A 286 -23.76 11.49 10.09
CA THR A 286 -25.01 12.01 9.50
C THR A 286 -25.84 10.94 8.81
N GLY A 287 -25.37 9.68 8.77
CA GLY A 287 -26.04 8.58 8.06
C GLY A 287 -26.01 8.68 6.54
N PHE A 288 -25.13 9.51 5.97
CA PHE A 288 -24.95 9.62 4.52
C PHE A 288 -24.23 8.39 3.93
N LEU A 289 -23.27 7.84 4.69
CA LEU A 289 -22.57 6.60 4.34
C LEU A 289 -22.72 5.58 5.48
N SER A 290 -22.81 4.30 5.12
CA SER A 290 -22.86 3.14 6.03
C SER A 290 -21.72 2.15 5.78
#